data_AF-A0A535LE87-F1
#
_entry.id   AF-A0A535LE87-F1
#
_cell.length_a   1.000
_cell.length_b   1.000
_cell.length_c   1.000
_cell.angle_alpha   90.00
_cell.angle_beta   90.00
_cell.angle_gamma   90.00
#
_symmetry.space_group_name_H-M   'P 1'
#
loop_
_entity.id
_entity.type
_entity.pdbx_description
1 polymer ?
#
loop_
_entity_poly.entity_id
_entity_poly.type
_entity_poly.pdbx_seq_one_letter_code
_entity_poly.pdbx_strand_id
1 'polypeptide(L)'
;MPVFVMSDLEVPIRGRTYREPDGTHSVVVRGRDLEPALQHVSSRHDCATLAVVGLPEAIPDLSTMKDRKLIVVDADSGRLHDFAEAAIKVGADVEWIRSARPSSERLAASLLPVGGVVLAAGSSSRMGGTQKLLLEFDGRPMVRHAVEAASEGGCHQIVVVYASDDVRQALDGHAELVHNPEAQAGMSTSLRAG
;
A
#
# COMPACT_ATOMS: atom_id res chain seq x y z
N MET A 1 -12.01 8.14 -0.74
CA MET A 1 -10.74 8.78 -1.18
C MET A 1 -9.91 9.03 0.06
N PRO A 2 -8.80 8.30 0.27
CA PRO A 2 -7.88 8.61 1.35
C PRO A 2 -7.24 9.98 1.09
N VAL A 3 -7.33 10.88 2.07
CA VAL A 3 -6.74 12.22 2.02
C VAL A 3 -5.36 12.12 2.66
N PHE A 4 -4.33 12.47 1.89
CA PHE A 4 -2.94 12.44 2.35
C PHE A 4 -2.62 13.66 3.21
N VAL A 5 -2.06 13.41 4.39
CA VAL A 5 -1.59 14.47 5.27
C VAL A 5 -0.13 14.19 5.63
N MET A 6 0.70 15.19 5.35
CA MET A 6 2.12 15.19 5.59
C MET A 6 2.41 16.41 6.48
N SER A 7 2.53 16.23 7.79
CA SER A 7 3.20 17.21 8.67
C SER A 7 3.35 16.69 10.10
N ASP A 8 4.54 16.97 10.64
CA ASP A 8 4.84 17.08 12.07
C ASP A 8 3.68 17.73 12.80
N LEU A 9 3.24 17.09 13.90
CA LEU A 9 1.99 17.36 14.61
C LEU A 9 1.87 18.78 15.21
N GLU A 10 2.85 19.68 15.05
CA GLU A 10 2.76 21.09 15.50
C GLU A 10 3.58 22.10 14.66
N VAL A 11 3.57 22.06 13.32
CA VAL A 11 4.21 23.14 12.54
C VAL A 11 3.24 23.83 11.56
N PRO A 12 3.03 25.16 11.66
CA PRO A 12 2.26 25.90 10.68
C PRO A 12 2.96 25.86 9.32
N ILE A 13 2.38 25.16 8.36
CA ILE A 13 2.80 25.25 6.96
C ILE A 13 2.29 26.59 6.42
N ARG A 14 3.18 27.59 6.37
CA ARG A 14 2.99 28.85 5.61
C ARG A 14 1.62 29.51 5.81
N GLY A 15 1.24 29.81 7.05
CA GLY A 15 0.05 30.61 7.34
C GLY A 15 -1.30 29.91 7.08
N ARG A 16 -1.30 28.57 6.98
CA ARG A 16 -2.53 27.77 6.99
C ARG A 16 -2.68 27.07 8.33
N THR A 17 -3.81 27.27 8.99
CA THR A 17 -4.23 26.49 10.16
C THR A 17 -4.47 25.06 9.69
N TYR A 18 -3.77 24.10 10.27
CA TYR A 18 -3.99 22.68 10.04
C TYR A 18 -5.46 22.33 10.36
N ARG A 19 -6.08 21.56 9.48
CA ARG A 19 -7.39 20.96 9.71
C ARG A 19 -7.23 19.46 9.49
N GLU A 20 -7.48 18.69 10.54
CA GLU A 20 -7.46 17.24 10.45
C GLU A 20 -8.38 16.75 9.33
N PRO A 21 -7.96 15.75 8.55
CA PRO A 21 -8.79 15.17 7.51
C PRO A 21 -9.93 14.36 8.15
N ASP A 22 -11.11 14.45 7.55
CA ASP A 22 -12.22 13.58 7.86
C ASP A 22 -11.98 12.19 7.23
N GLY A 23 -12.01 11.13 8.04
CA GLY A 23 -11.88 9.74 7.58
C GLY A 23 -10.44 9.20 7.49
N THR A 24 -10.26 8.15 6.68
CA THR A 24 -9.01 7.38 6.62
C THR A 24 -7.82 8.24 6.20
N HIS A 25 -6.76 8.22 7.02
CA HIS A 25 -5.58 9.06 6.83
C HIS A 25 -4.29 8.39 7.30
N SER A 26 -3.18 9.05 7.01
CA SER A 26 -1.84 8.70 7.48
C SER A 26 -1.19 9.93 8.08
N VAL A 27 -0.29 9.73 9.05
CA VAL A 27 0.41 10.82 9.74
C VAL A 27 1.92 10.64 9.57
N VAL A 28 2.63 11.74 9.39
CA VAL A 28 4.10 11.78 9.33
C VAL A 28 4.61 12.71 10.41
N VAL A 29 5.47 12.23 11.29
CA VAL A 29 6.04 13.02 12.40
C VAL A 29 7.55 12.87 12.50
N ARG A 30 8.21 13.79 13.21
CA ARG A 30 9.57 13.58 13.71
C ARG A 30 9.55 12.65 14.91
N GLY A 31 10.67 11.97 15.17
CA GLY A 31 10.81 11.13 16.37
C GLY A 31 10.57 11.87 17.68
N ARG A 32 10.87 13.18 17.75
CA ARG A 32 10.55 14.01 18.92
C ARG A 32 9.05 14.20 19.17
N ASP A 33 8.23 13.99 18.13
CA ASP A 33 6.78 14.18 18.14
C ASP A 33 6.06 12.82 18.08
N LEU A 34 6.76 11.71 18.36
CA LEU A 34 6.20 10.36 18.28
C LEU A 34 5.14 10.09 19.35
N GLU A 35 5.38 10.49 20.61
CA GLU A 35 4.43 10.27 21.71
C GLU A 35 3.04 10.90 21.43
N PRO A 36 2.93 12.19 21.06
CA PRO A 36 1.64 12.76 20.69
C PRO A 36 1.04 12.09 19.44
N ALA A 37 1.87 11.60 18.51
CA ALA A 37 1.39 10.84 17.35
C ALA A 37 0.77 9.50 17.74
N LEU A 38 1.34 8.79 18.71
CA LEU A 38 0.77 7.53 19.22
C LEU A 38 -0.55 7.76 19.95
N GLN A 39 -0.67 8.89 20.67
CA GLN A 39 -1.95 9.31 21.26
C GLN A 39 -3.01 9.59 20.18
N HIS A 40 -2.62 10.27 19.10
CA HIS A 40 -3.48 10.48 17.93
C HIS A 40 -3.95 9.14 17.34
N VAL A 41 -3.03 8.23 17.01
CA VAL A 41 -3.34 6.90 16.46
C VAL A 41 -4.29 6.11 17.38
N SER A 42 -4.08 6.19 18.70
CA SER A 42 -4.94 5.56 19.70
C SER A 42 -6.38 6.10 19.67
N SER A 43 -6.53 7.41 19.52
CA SER A 43 -7.85 8.07 19.44
C SER A 43 -8.54 7.95 18.07
N ARG A 44 -7.81 7.60 17.01
CA ARG A 44 -8.27 7.61 15.62
C ARG A 44 -8.15 6.22 14.98
N HIS A 45 -9.27 5.49 14.98
CA HIS A 45 -9.37 4.18 14.32
C HIS A 45 -9.18 4.26 12.79
N ASP A 46 -9.38 5.43 12.21
CA ASP A 46 -9.20 5.75 10.80
C ASP A 46 -7.76 6.17 10.43
N CYS A 47 -6.84 6.26 11.40
CA CYS A 47 -5.41 6.50 11.14
C CYS A 47 -4.70 5.19 10.73
N ALA A 48 -4.64 4.87 9.44
CA ALA A 48 -4.11 3.59 8.96
C ALA A 48 -2.58 3.45 9.08
N THR A 49 -1.85 4.57 8.94
CA THR A 49 -0.38 4.55 8.83
C THR A 49 0.25 5.68 9.62
N LEU A 50 1.33 5.38 10.35
CA LEU A 50 2.21 6.37 11.00
C LEU A 50 3.61 6.29 10.39
N ALA A 51 4.20 7.42 10.01
CA ALA A 51 5.59 7.51 9.59
C ALA A 51 6.40 8.37 10.58
N VAL A 52 7.58 7.89 10.96
CA VAL A 52 8.46 8.55 11.92
C VAL A 52 9.80 8.85 11.26
N VAL A 53 10.14 10.14 11.15
CA VAL A 53 11.37 10.61 10.49
C VAL A 53 12.38 11.11 11.51
N GLY A 54 13.54 10.47 11.53
CA GLY A 54 14.57 10.65 12.56
C GLY A 54 14.04 10.06 13.85
N LEU A 55 14.35 8.80 14.11
CA LEU A 55 13.81 8.06 15.24
C LEU A 55 14.18 8.76 16.57
N PRO A 56 13.41 8.57 17.65
CA PRO A 56 13.85 8.96 18.99
C PRO A 56 14.97 8.05 19.51
N GLU A 57 15.71 8.48 20.53
CA GLU A 57 16.73 7.64 21.17
C GLU A 57 16.10 6.47 21.94
N ALA A 58 14.98 6.72 22.62
CA ALA A 58 14.20 5.70 23.32
C ALA A 58 13.00 5.26 22.48
N ILE A 59 12.73 3.97 22.45
CA ILE A 59 11.56 3.39 21.80
C ILE A 59 10.38 3.47 22.79
N PRO A 60 9.30 4.21 22.49
CA PRO A 60 8.12 4.27 23.36
C PRO A 60 7.27 3.00 23.25
N ASP A 61 6.15 2.94 23.96
CA ASP A 61 5.18 1.85 23.79
C ASP A 61 4.52 1.93 22.40
N LEU A 62 4.78 0.93 21.56
CA LEU A 62 4.25 0.83 20.21
C LEU A 62 2.96 -0.01 20.13
N SER A 63 2.37 -0.42 21.25
CA SER A 63 1.20 -1.31 21.31
C SER A 63 0.00 -0.83 20.46
N THR A 64 -0.16 0.49 20.29
CA THR A 64 -1.21 1.10 19.47
C THR A 64 -1.04 0.88 17.96
N MET A 65 0.15 0.45 17.52
CA MET A 65 0.48 0.16 16.12
C MET A 65 0.15 -1.27 15.69
N LYS A 66 -0.39 -2.11 16.58
CA LYS A 66 -0.84 -3.45 16.20
C LYS A 66 -1.81 -3.39 15.01
N ASP A 67 -1.58 -4.23 14.00
CA ASP A 67 -2.35 -4.33 12.77
C ASP A 67 -2.39 -3.02 11.94
N ARG A 68 -1.42 -2.11 12.18
CA ARG A 68 -1.27 -0.83 11.46
C ARG A 68 0.11 -0.73 10.81
N LYS A 69 0.20 0.08 9.76
CA LYS A 69 1.47 0.32 9.08
C LYS A 69 2.30 1.36 9.82
N LEU A 70 3.56 1.04 10.10
CA LEU A 70 4.56 1.91 10.69
C LEU A 70 5.74 2.07 9.72
N ILE A 71 6.01 3.30 9.30
CA ILE A 71 7.16 3.62 8.45
C ILE A 71 8.24 4.27 9.30
N VAL A 72 9.39 3.64 9.44
CA VAL A 72 10.52 4.16 10.22
C VAL A 72 11.62 4.67 9.30
N VAL A 73 12.06 5.92 9.52
CA VAL A 73 13.06 6.56 8.66
C VAL A 73 14.21 7.10 9.50
N ASP A 74 15.41 6.58 9.27
CA ASP A 74 16.63 7.05 9.92
C ASP A 74 17.86 6.79 9.03
N ALA A 75 18.96 7.49 9.27
CA ALA A 75 20.22 7.23 8.60
C ALA A 75 20.96 6.03 9.23
N ASP A 76 20.72 5.81 10.53
CA ASP A 76 21.37 4.80 11.34
C ASP A 76 20.67 3.44 11.20
N SER A 77 21.42 2.44 10.73
CA SER A 77 20.90 1.09 10.53
C SER A 77 20.59 0.36 11.84
N GLY A 78 21.33 0.62 12.92
CA GLY A 78 21.10 0.01 14.23
C GLY A 78 19.79 0.51 14.82
N ARG A 79 19.59 1.83 14.80
CA ARG A 79 18.32 2.44 15.26
C ARG A 79 17.12 1.95 14.46
N LEU A 80 17.25 1.83 13.13
CA LEU A 80 16.20 1.26 12.30
C LEU A 80 15.87 -0.18 12.69
N HIS A 81 16.90 -1.00 12.91
CA HIS A 81 16.73 -2.40 13.27
C HIS A 81 16.03 -2.56 14.62
N ASP A 82 16.53 -1.89 15.66
CA ASP A 82 15.99 -1.97 17.02
C ASP A 82 14.52 -1.51 17.06
N PHE A 83 14.22 -0.42 16.36
CA PHE A 83 12.86 0.12 16.30
C PHE A 83 11.92 -0.79 15.53
N ALA A 84 12.37 -1.33 14.39
CA ALA A 84 11.58 -2.27 13.60
C ALA A 84 11.32 -3.58 14.37
N GLU A 85 12.32 -4.10 15.09
CA GLU A 85 12.16 -5.29 15.93
C GLU A 85 11.11 -5.06 17.03
N ALA A 86 11.15 -3.91 17.70
CA ALA A 86 10.16 -3.55 18.72
C ALA A 86 8.74 -3.43 18.13
N ALA A 87 8.60 -2.83 16.95
CA ALA A 87 7.32 -2.67 16.26
C ALA A 87 6.76 -4.02 15.75
N ILE A 88 7.60 -4.88 15.21
CA ILE A 88 7.20 -6.23 14.76
C ILE A 88 6.71 -7.08 15.93
N LYS A 89 7.38 -6.99 17.11
CA LYS A 89 6.98 -7.73 18.32
C LYS A 89 5.56 -7.41 18.79
N VAL A 90 5.06 -6.20 18.54
CA VAL A 90 3.68 -5.80 18.88
C VAL A 90 2.68 -6.04 17.75
N GLY A 91 3.14 -6.57 16.60
CA GLY A 91 2.30 -6.89 15.44
C GLY A 91 2.02 -5.71 14.51
N ALA A 92 2.92 -4.72 14.44
CA ALA A 92 2.86 -3.67 13.43
C ALA A 92 3.40 -4.17 12.08
N ASP A 93 2.84 -3.67 10.98
CA ASP A 93 3.41 -3.83 9.63
C ASP A 93 4.48 -2.76 9.41
N VAL A 94 5.75 -3.18 9.31
CA VAL A 94 6.88 -2.24 9.34
C VAL A 94 7.53 -2.10 7.97
N GLU A 95 7.61 -0.85 7.50
CA GLU A 95 8.46 -0.45 6.39
C GLU A 95 9.59 0.43 6.91
N TRP A 96 10.84 0.18 6.52
CA TRP A 96 11.96 1.06 6.86
C TRP A 96 12.51 1.81 5.65
N ILE A 97 12.99 3.03 5.87
CA ILE A 97 13.67 3.82 4.86
C ILE A 97 14.99 4.29 5.45
N ARG A 98 16.10 3.77 4.93
CA ARG A 98 17.42 4.28 5.32
C ARG A 98 17.71 5.60 4.64
N SER A 99 17.53 6.71 5.36
CA SER A 99 17.83 8.06 4.91
C SER A 99 17.86 9.06 6.07
N ALA A 100 18.82 9.99 6.06
CA ALA A 100 18.80 11.16 6.95
C ALA A 100 17.74 12.20 6.52
N ARG A 101 17.45 12.26 5.21
CA ARG A 101 16.54 13.23 4.58
C ARG A 101 15.82 12.54 3.42
N PRO A 102 14.73 11.80 3.68
CA PRO A 102 13.93 11.23 2.59
C PRO A 102 13.34 12.37 1.73
N SER A 103 13.23 12.17 0.42
CA SER A 103 12.44 13.08 -0.40
C SER A 103 10.96 12.95 -0.06
N SER A 104 10.20 14.03 -0.21
CA SER A 104 8.75 14.00 -0.02
C SER A 104 8.08 12.97 -0.93
N GLU A 105 8.58 12.81 -2.16
CA GLU A 105 8.11 11.80 -3.11
C GLU A 105 8.31 10.37 -2.61
N ARG A 106 9.47 10.08 -1.99
CA ARG A 106 9.76 8.75 -1.46
C ARG A 106 8.88 8.42 -0.26
N LEU A 107 8.70 9.37 0.66
CA LEU A 107 7.77 9.22 1.78
C LEU A 107 6.33 9.06 1.28
N ALA A 108 5.89 9.90 0.35
CA ALA A 108 4.56 9.81 -0.23
C ALA A 108 4.33 8.46 -0.91
N ALA A 109 5.27 7.97 -1.72
CA ALA A 109 5.15 6.66 -2.37
C ALA A 109 4.99 5.49 -1.37
N SER A 110 5.57 5.61 -0.18
CA SER A 110 5.47 4.60 0.88
C SER A 110 4.16 4.72 1.69
N LEU A 111 3.59 5.92 1.74
CA LEU A 111 2.33 6.25 2.42
C LEU A 111 1.10 6.10 1.53
N LEU A 112 1.27 6.17 0.22
CA LEU A 112 0.22 6.03 -0.78
C LEU A 112 -0.16 4.55 -0.89
N PRO A 113 -1.46 4.19 -0.82
CA PRO A 113 -1.89 2.86 -1.15
C PRO A 113 -1.47 2.57 -2.59
N VAL A 114 -0.78 1.44 -2.78
CA VAL A 114 -0.37 1.00 -4.12
C VAL A 114 -1.55 0.30 -4.77
N GLY A 115 -1.97 0.79 -5.93
CA GLY A 115 -2.91 0.12 -6.80
C GLY A 115 -2.19 -0.84 -7.74
N GLY A 116 -2.70 -2.07 -7.87
CA GLY A 116 -2.25 -3.05 -8.86
C GLY A 116 -3.24 -3.13 -10.02
N VAL A 117 -2.75 -3.12 -11.25
CA VAL A 117 -3.56 -3.40 -12.45
C VAL A 117 -3.07 -4.70 -13.09
N VAL A 118 -3.91 -5.73 -13.07
CA VAL A 118 -3.65 -7.03 -13.69
C VAL A 118 -4.30 -7.06 -15.08
N LEU A 119 -3.48 -7.07 -16.12
CA LEU A 119 -3.95 -7.09 -17.51
C LEU A 119 -4.28 -8.52 -17.95
N ALA A 120 -5.49 -8.98 -17.64
CA ALA A 120 -6.00 -10.33 -17.92
C ALA A 120 -6.97 -10.37 -19.13
N ALA A 121 -6.75 -9.50 -20.12
CA ALA A 121 -7.59 -9.41 -21.33
C ALA A 121 -6.97 -10.06 -22.58
N GLY A 122 -5.80 -10.70 -22.44
CA GLY A 122 -5.04 -11.26 -23.56
C GLY A 122 -5.62 -12.56 -24.14
N SER A 123 -5.58 -12.70 -25.46
CA SER A 123 -6.15 -13.84 -26.22
C SER A 123 -5.29 -15.10 -26.26
N SER A 124 -4.08 -15.08 -25.69
CA SER A 124 -3.15 -16.24 -25.64
C SER A 124 -2.85 -16.86 -27.03
N SER A 125 -2.87 -16.07 -28.11
CA SER A 125 -2.76 -16.55 -29.49
C SER A 125 -1.49 -17.36 -29.81
N ARG A 126 -0.38 -17.11 -29.10
CA ARG A 126 0.88 -17.87 -29.23
C ARG A 126 0.86 -19.22 -28.51
N MET A 127 -0.13 -19.48 -27.65
CA MET A 127 -0.31 -20.75 -26.92
C MET A 127 -1.34 -21.66 -27.61
N GLY A 128 -1.47 -21.56 -28.93
CA GLY A 128 -2.29 -22.48 -29.72
C GLY A 128 -3.79 -22.44 -29.37
N GLY A 129 -4.31 -21.31 -28.88
CA GLY A 129 -5.72 -21.15 -28.52
C GLY A 129 -6.08 -21.63 -27.11
N THR A 130 -5.12 -22.15 -26.34
CA THR A 130 -5.36 -22.45 -24.92
C THR A 130 -5.33 -21.14 -24.13
N GLN A 131 -6.40 -20.83 -23.40
CA GLN A 131 -6.51 -19.59 -22.64
C GLN A 131 -5.60 -19.65 -21.41
N LYS A 132 -4.38 -19.09 -21.53
CA LYS A 132 -3.32 -19.09 -20.50
C LYS A 132 -3.85 -18.73 -19.11
N LEU A 133 -4.74 -17.73 -19.06
CA LEU A 133 -5.30 -17.18 -17.83
C LEU A 133 -6.10 -18.21 -17.02
N LEU A 134 -6.68 -19.20 -17.69
CA LEU A 134 -7.50 -20.25 -17.11
C LEU A 134 -6.74 -21.55 -16.89
N LEU A 135 -5.47 -21.64 -17.32
CA LEU A 135 -4.65 -22.80 -17.02
C LEU A 135 -4.48 -22.94 -15.52
N GLU A 136 -4.70 -24.14 -15.02
CA GLU A 136 -4.51 -24.45 -13.61
C GLU A 136 -3.03 -24.63 -13.30
N PHE A 137 -2.60 -23.99 -12.22
CA PHE A 137 -1.33 -24.19 -11.57
C PHE A 137 -1.62 -24.38 -10.08
N ASP A 138 -1.10 -25.44 -9.46
CA ASP A 138 -1.42 -25.83 -8.08
C ASP A 138 -2.93 -25.79 -7.76
N GLY A 139 -3.75 -26.33 -8.66
CA GLY A 139 -5.21 -26.45 -8.51
C GLY A 139 -5.98 -25.13 -8.61
N ARG A 140 -5.36 -24.02 -9.05
CA ARG A 140 -6.02 -22.71 -9.20
C ARG A 140 -5.70 -22.09 -10.57
N PRO A 141 -6.65 -21.37 -11.20
CA PRO A 141 -6.41 -20.65 -12.45
C PRO A 141 -5.24 -19.66 -12.35
N MET A 142 -4.40 -19.59 -13.39
CA MET A 142 -3.22 -18.73 -13.43
C MET A 142 -3.52 -17.25 -13.13
N VAL A 143 -4.69 -16.76 -13.53
CA VAL A 143 -5.11 -15.38 -13.23
C VAL A 143 -5.29 -15.13 -11.72
N ARG A 144 -5.69 -16.14 -10.93
CA ARG A 144 -5.81 -16.01 -9.47
C ARG A 144 -4.45 -15.82 -8.82
N HIS A 145 -3.46 -16.60 -9.23
CA HIS A 145 -2.09 -16.45 -8.73
C HIS A 145 -1.53 -15.04 -8.95
N ALA A 146 -1.85 -14.41 -10.09
CA ALA A 146 -1.42 -13.04 -10.37
C ALA A 146 -2.09 -12.00 -9.44
N VAL A 147 -3.38 -12.19 -9.13
CA VAL A 147 -4.12 -11.33 -8.20
C VAL A 147 -3.62 -11.52 -6.77
N GLU A 148 -3.46 -12.76 -6.33
CA GLU A 148 -2.95 -13.10 -5.00
C GLU A 148 -1.53 -12.55 -4.82
N ALA A 149 -0.64 -12.76 -5.79
CA ALA A 149 0.72 -12.23 -5.73
C ALA A 149 0.75 -10.69 -5.66
N ALA A 150 -0.16 -9.99 -6.36
CA ALA A 150 -0.27 -8.54 -6.24
C ALA A 150 -0.74 -8.12 -4.85
N SER A 151 -1.69 -8.85 -4.26
CA SER A 151 -2.20 -8.59 -2.91
C SER A 151 -1.14 -8.85 -1.84
N GLU A 152 -0.49 -10.01 -1.88
CA GLU A 152 0.62 -10.39 -1.00
C GLU A 152 1.84 -9.47 -1.19
N GLY A 153 2.01 -8.92 -2.40
CA GLY A 153 3.02 -7.92 -2.71
C GLY A 153 2.71 -6.51 -2.20
N GLY A 154 1.60 -6.30 -1.48
CA GLY A 154 1.24 -5.01 -0.87
C GLY A 154 0.38 -4.09 -1.74
N CYS A 155 -0.25 -4.59 -2.81
CA CYS A 155 -1.27 -3.81 -3.52
C CYS A 155 -2.56 -3.78 -2.69
N HIS A 156 -3.02 -2.57 -2.37
CA HIS A 156 -4.17 -2.33 -1.50
C HIS A 156 -5.49 -2.37 -2.28
N GLN A 157 -5.43 -2.01 -3.56
CA GLN A 157 -6.53 -2.12 -4.51
C GLN A 157 -6.00 -2.84 -5.75
N ILE A 158 -6.74 -3.85 -6.22
CA ILE A 158 -6.36 -4.62 -7.39
C ILE A 158 -7.50 -4.56 -8.39
N VAL A 159 -7.20 -4.02 -9.57
CA VAL A 159 -8.09 -3.98 -10.71
C VAL A 159 -7.63 -5.02 -11.71
N VAL A 160 -8.53 -5.92 -12.12
CA VAL A 160 -8.27 -6.90 -13.16
C VAL A 160 -9.03 -6.51 -14.40
N VAL A 161 -8.29 -6.24 -15.48
CA VAL A 161 -8.88 -5.92 -16.78
C VAL A 161 -9.08 -7.23 -17.55
N TYR A 162 -10.30 -7.54 -17.95
CA TYR A 162 -10.67 -8.81 -18.60
C TYR A 162 -11.43 -8.59 -19.90
N ALA A 163 -11.44 -9.59 -20.78
CA ALA A 163 -12.20 -9.57 -22.05
C ALA A 163 -13.10 -10.80 -22.26
N SER A 164 -12.90 -11.88 -21.49
CA SER A 164 -13.70 -13.10 -21.56
C SER A 164 -14.40 -13.33 -20.22
N ASP A 165 -15.69 -13.68 -20.28
CA ASP A 165 -16.50 -13.99 -19.09
C ASP A 165 -15.94 -15.17 -18.28
N ASP A 166 -15.21 -16.10 -18.91
CA ASP A 166 -14.58 -17.22 -18.23
C ASP A 166 -13.50 -16.73 -17.24
N VAL A 167 -12.79 -15.64 -17.57
CA VAL A 167 -11.81 -15.01 -16.67
C VAL A 167 -12.52 -14.36 -15.48
N ARG A 168 -13.64 -13.68 -15.73
CA ARG A 168 -14.47 -13.08 -14.69
C ARG A 168 -14.97 -14.14 -13.70
N GLN A 169 -15.43 -15.27 -14.21
CA GLN A 169 -15.89 -16.40 -13.38
C GLN A 169 -14.74 -17.02 -12.60
N ALA A 170 -13.58 -17.24 -13.22
CA ALA A 170 -12.40 -17.77 -12.55
C ALA A 170 -11.90 -16.89 -11.38
N LEU A 171 -12.14 -15.58 -11.43
CA LEU A 171 -11.74 -14.63 -10.41
C LEU A 171 -12.72 -14.54 -9.22
N ASP A 172 -13.97 -14.95 -9.35
CA ASP A 172 -14.93 -15.18 -8.25
C ASP A 172 -14.92 -14.10 -7.12
N GLY A 173 -14.85 -12.81 -7.49
CA GLY A 173 -14.86 -11.71 -6.53
C GLY A 173 -13.54 -11.41 -5.81
N HIS A 174 -12.43 -12.02 -6.20
CA HIS A 174 -11.10 -11.77 -5.62
C HIS A 174 -10.47 -10.41 -6.00
N ALA A 175 -11.08 -9.65 -6.90
CA ALA A 175 -10.60 -8.32 -7.31
C ALA A 175 -11.72 -7.46 -7.90
N GLU A 176 -11.45 -6.17 -8.04
CA GLU A 176 -12.28 -5.27 -8.84
C GLU A 176 -12.08 -5.60 -10.33
N LEU A 177 -13.16 -5.71 -11.09
CA LEU A 177 -13.11 -6.20 -12.47
C LEU A 177 -13.53 -5.13 -13.47
N VAL A 178 -12.69 -4.91 -14.48
CA VAL A 178 -12.96 -3.97 -15.58
C VAL A 178 -13.01 -4.72 -16.90
N HIS A 179 -14.14 -4.62 -17.60
CA HIS A 179 -14.30 -5.24 -18.91
C HIS A 179 -13.67 -4.37 -20.01
N ASN A 180 -12.78 -4.95 -20.81
CA ASN A 180 -12.21 -4.32 -22.00
C ASN A 180 -12.67 -5.04 -23.28
N PRO A 181 -13.70 -4.53 -23.98
CA PRO A 181 -14.15 -5.10 -25.26
C PRO A 181 -13.14 -4.87 -26.39
N GLU A 182 -12.22 -3.92 -26.25
CA GLU A 182 -11.23 -3.53 -27.26
C GLU A 182 -9.87 -4.23 -27.04
N ALA A 183 -9.83 -5.32 -26.29
CA ALA A 183 -8.57 -6.01 -25.97
C ALA A 183 -7.79 -6.50 -27.20
N GLN A 184 -8.50 -6.78 -28.30
CA GLN A 184 -7.89 -7.19 -29.57
C GLN A 184 -7.07 -6.08 -30.23
N ALA A 185 -7.33 -4.81 -29.89
CA ALA A 185 -6.55 -3.66 -30.38
C ALA A 185 -5.19 -3.49 -29.66
N GLY A 186 -4.91 -4.32 -28.66
CA GLY A 186 -3.61 -4.42 -28.00
C GLY A 186 -3.64 -4.10 -26.50
N MET A 187 -2.50 -4.32 -25.84
CA MET A 187 -2.38 -4.14 -24.37
C MET A 187 -2.66 -2.71 -23.90
N SER A 188 -2.41 -1.70 -24.74
CA SER A 188 -2.65 -0.29 -24.42
C SER A 188 -4.12 0.03 -24.17
N THR A 189 -5.07 -0.66 -24.81
CA THR A 189 -6.50 -0.47 -24.52
C THR A 189 -6.86 -0.99 -23.14
N SER A 190 -6.20 -2.06 -22.69
CA SER A 190 -6.39 -2.62 -21.34
C SER A 190 -5.82 -1.70 -20.27
N LEU A 191 -4.63 -1.12 -20.51
CA LEU A 191 -4.01 -0.13 -19.63
C LEU A 191 -4.80 1.19 -19.53
N ARG A 192 -5.58 1.54 -20.55
CA ARG A 192 -6.44 2.73 -20.51
C ARG A 192 -7.75 2.45 -19.75
N ALA A 193 -8.23 1.22 -19.83
CA ALA A 193 -9.49 0.81 -19.22
C ALA A 193 -9.37 0.66 -17.70
N GLY A 194 -8.27 0.07 -17.22
CA GLY A 194 -7.94 -0.03 -15.80
C GLY A 194 -7.28 1.24 -15.27
#